data_AF-A0AAV0CRU1-F1
#
_entry.id   AF-A0AAV0CRU1-F1
#
_cell.length_a   1.000
_cell.length_b   1.000
_cell.length_c   1.000
_cell.angle_alpha   90.00
_cell.angle_beta   90.00
_cell.angle_gamma   90.00
#
_symmetry.space_group_name_H-M   'P 1'
#
loop_
_entity.id
_entity.type
_entity.pdbx_description
1 polymer ?
#
loop_
_entity_poly.entity_id
_entity_poly.type
_entity_poly.pdbx_seq_one_letter_code
_entity_poly.pdbx_strand_id
1 'polypeptide(L)'
;MLAAHKAGVFVVQAAGNHGPSPYSVISFSPWTVGVAACDTDRSFPGSLILGDGKKISGIGLSASTFDGGVLQHKLVLAKDAIRANRVFPMTAEYIEECQHPEALNPFLVEGSLVICSFSAGFSNGSSSLTSIIKTAKALRFAGFVFVANPTYGDFIAEPIPFHVPGILIPRTSDTQIILTYYENQTTRDTHGYVTKYSGRAAITEGRIASYSNRAPVVSRFSSRGPDFSGQSRNPADVLKPNLLAPGHQIWAAWSPMSVSDPILSGHNFALISGTSMATPHVAGIAALIKQKYPTWTPSMIASALSTTATTQDNLGDTIMAQGLDLYSLHPSAPFGFGSGLVNPSRALDPGLVFSAA
;
A
#
# COMPACT_ATOMS: atom_id res chain seq x y z
N MET A 1 -10.98 -19.01 -21.77
CA MET A 1 -10.77 -17.64 -22.30
C MET A 1 -10.83 -17.59 -23.83
N LEU A 2 -10.11 -18.44 -24.58
CA LEU A 2 -10.19 -18.46 -26.05
C LEU A 2 -11.62 -18.67 -26.60
N ALA A 3 -12.39 -19.60 -26.03
CA ALA A 3 -13.77 -19.83 -26.44
C ALA A 3 -14.67 -18.59 -26.23
N ALA A 4 -14.47 -17.84 -25.15
CA ALA A 4 -15.19 -16.59 -24.89
C ALA A 4 -14.86 -15.53 -25.96
N HIS A 5 -13.58 -15.38 -26.29
CA HIS A 5 -13.14 -14.49 -27.37
C HIS A 5 -13.80 -14.85 -28.72
N LYS A 6 -13.80 -16.15 -29.08
CA LYS A 6 -14.47 -16.64 -30.30
C LYS A 6 -15.99 -16.40 -30.30
N ALA A 7 -16.62 -16.39 -29.13
CA ALA A 7 -18.02 -16.05 -28.95
C ALA A 7 -18.30 -14.53 -28.93
N GLY A 8 -17.30 -13.69 -29.21
CA GLY A 8 -17.45 -12.23 -29.19
C GLY A 8 -17.46 -11.62 -27.79
N VAL A 9 -17.05 -12.37 -26.75
CA VAL A 9 -16.97 -11.90 -25.37
C VAL A 9 -15.57 -11.38 -25.07
N PHE A 10 -15.47 -10.12 -24.67
CA PHE A 10 -14.22 -9.49 -24.27
C PHE A 10 -13.76 -9.97 -22.90
N VAL A 11 -12.48 -10.34 -22.78
CA VAL A 11 -11.91 -10.89 -21.54
C VAL A 11 -10.77 -10.02 -21.05
N VAL A 12 -10.90 -9.53 -19.83
CA VAL A 12 -9.87 -8.77 -19.10
C VAL A 12 -9.29 -9.66 -18.02
N GLN A 13 -7.97 -9.64 -17.86
CA GLN A 13 -7.27 -10.43 -16.87
C GLN A 13 -6.23 -9.56 -16.15
N ALA A 14 -6.10 -9.77 -14.83
CA ALA A 14 -5.05 -9.15 -14.04
C ALA A 14 -3.65 -9.59 -14.53
N ALA A 15 -2.72 -8.65 -14.65
CA ALA A 15 -1.35 -8.95 -15.04
C ALA A 15 -0.59 -9.76 -13.98
N GLY A 16 -1.00 -9.69 -12.70
CA GLY A 16 -0.35 -10.35 -11.57
C GLY A 16 0.24 -9.36 -10.57
N ASN A 17 0.51 -9.84 -9.35
CA ASN A 17 1.03 -9.03 -8.25
C ASN A 17 2.45 -9.46 -7.82
N HIS A 18 3.25 -10.01 -8.74
CA HIS A 18 4.60 -10.54 -8.48
C HIS A 18 5.72 -9.65 -9.05
N GLY A 19 5.41 -8.39 -9.36
CA GLY A 19 6.41 -7.39 -9.72
C GLY A 19 7.33 -7.02 -8.55
N PRO A 20 8.34 -6.18 -8.78
CA PRO A 20 8.59 -5.39 -10.00
C PRO A 20 9.55 -6.08 -10.98
N SER A 21 10.02 -7.30 -10.67
CA SER A 21 10.96 -8.04 -11.50
C SER A 21 10.38 -8.30 -12.91
N PRO A 22 11.22 -8.23 -13.97
CA PRO A 22 10.82 -8.69 -15.30
C PRO A 22 10.30 -10.13 -15.27
N TYR A 23 9.52 -10.50 -16.28
CA TYR A 23 9.00 -11.87 -16.47
C TYR A 23 8.09 -12.39 -15.34
N SER A 24 7.39 -11.47 -14.67
CA SER A 24 6.48 -11.79 -13.55
C SER A 24 5.00 -11.74 -13.94
N VAL A 25 4.69 -11.33 -15.18
CA VAL A 25 3.32 -11.34 -15.71
C VAL A 25 2.73 -12.74 -15.69
N ILE A 26 1.42 -12.86 -15.50
CA ILE A 26 0.67 -14.14 -15.54
C ILE A 26 -0.49 -14.13 -16.55
N SER A 27 -0.76 -12.98 -17.16
CA SER A 27 -1.71 -12.84 -18.27
C SER A 27 -0.97 -12.87 -19.60
N PHE A 28 -0.87 -14.07 -20.16
CA PHE A 28 -0.01 -14.39 -21.30
C PHE A 28 -0.78 -14.43 -22.63
N SER A 29 -2.04 -14.88 -22.58
CA SER A 29 -2.81 -15.15 -23.79
C SER A 29 -3.04 -13.90 -24.67
N PRO A 30 -2.72 -13.95 -25.98
CA PRO A 30 -2.93 -12.82 -26.90
C PRO A 30 -4.40 -12.38 -27.03
N TRP A 31 -5.35 -13.32 -26.90
CA TRP A 31 -6.79 -13.05 -26.97
C TRP A 31 -7.39 -12.51 -25.65
N THR A 32 -6.56 -12.16 -24.68
CA THR A 32 -6.97 -11.56 -23.39
C THR A 32 -6.28 -10.22 -23.21
N VAL A 33 -6.97 -9.25 -22.60
CA VAL A 33 -6.38 -7.96 -22.25
C VAL A 33 -5.83 -8.05 -20.83
N GLY A 34 -4.51 -8.11 -20.71
CA GLY A 34 -3.78 -8.11 -19.46
C GLY A 34 -3.63 -6.70 -18.90
N VAL A 35 -4.05 -6.47 -17.65
CA VAL A 35 -4.09 -5.13 -17.04
C VAL A 35 -3.11 -5.03 -15.88
N ALA A 36 -2.17 -4.10 -16.00
CA ALA A 36 -1.29 -3.67 -14.93
C ALA A 36 -1.95 -2.64 -14.01
N ALA A 37 -1.41 -2.51 -12.80
CA ALA A 37 -1.90 -1.59 -11.78
C ALA A 37 -0.99 -0.37 -11.65
N CYS A 38 -1.62 0.79 -11.52
CA CYS A 38 -0.97 2.02 -11.07
C CYS A 38 -1.68 2.61 -9.86
N ASP A 39 -0.99 3.58 -9.26
CA ASP A 39 -1.60 4.51 -8.32
C ASP A 39 -2.48 5.57 -9.01
N THR A 40 -3.05 6.42 -8.16
CA THR A 40 -3.79 7.63 -8.53
C THR A 40 -3.08 8.83 -7.91
N ASP A 41 -3.51 10.04 -8.25
CA ASP A 41 -3.01 11.28 -7.61
C ASP A 41 -3.44 11.42 -6.14
N ARG A 42 -4.33 10.54 -5.68
CA ARG A 42 -4.83 10.48 -4.31
C ARG A 42 -3.78 9.91 -3.34
N SER A 43 -3.61 10.60 -2.22
CA SER A 43 -2.89 10.12 -1.05
C SER A 43 -3.61 10.47 0.25
N PHE A 44 -3.22 9.82 1.33
CA PHE A 44 -3.72 10.09 2.68
C PHE A 44 -2.54 10.52 3.56
N PRO A 45 -2.14 11.80 3.47
CA PRO A 45 -0.97 12.29 4.18
C PRO A 45 -1.23 12.30 5.69
N GLY A 46 -0.47 11.48 6.41
CA GLY A 46 -0.36 11.53 7.87
C GLY A 46 1.04 11.96 8.29
N SER A 47 1.18 12.49 9.50
CA SER A 47 2.47 12.84 10.06
C SER A 47 2.50 12.74 11.58
N LEU A 48 3.66 12.37 12.11
CA LEU A 48 4.00 12.45 13.52
C LEU A 48 4.69 13.81 13.78
N ILE A 49 4.13 14.61 14.67
CA ILE A 49 4.74 15.85 15.16
C ILE A 49 5.43 15.54 16.48
N LEU A 50 6.73 15.80 16.56
CA LEU A 50 7.53 15.65 17.77
C LEU A 50 7.56 16.94 18.58
N GLY A 51 7.86 16.86 19.88
CA GLY A 51 7.95 18.01 20.79
C GLY A 51 9.04 19.02 20.45
N ASP A 52 10.01 18.66 19.61
CA ASP A 52 11.01 19.58 19.05
C ASP A 52 10.53 20.30 17.77
N GLY A 53 9.27 20.09 17.37
CA GLY A 53 8.65 20.72 16.21
C GLY A 53 8.86 19.97 14.89
N LYS A 54 9.68 18.90 14.87
CA LYS A 54 9.86 18.11 13.64
C LYS A 54 8.59 17.38 13.26
N LYS A 55 8.29 17.39 11.96
CA LYS A 55 7.15 16.69 11.36
C LYS A 55 7.67 15.56 10.48
N ILE A 56 7.40 14.32 10.89
CA ILE A 56 7.81 13.11 10.19
C ILE A 56 6.62 12.57 9.40
N SER A 57 6.79 12.42 8.08
CA SER A 57 5.73 11.88 7.22
C SER A 57 5.53 10.40 7.47
N GLY A 58 4.28 9.96 7.44
CA GLY A 58 3.92 8.56 7.59
C GLY A 58 2.60 8.22 6.93
N ILE A 59 2.17 6.99 7.08
CA ILE A 59 0.94 6.45 6.49
C ILE A 59 0.02 5.98 7.61
N GLY A 60 -1.26 6.36 7.57
CA GLY A 60 -2.27 5.85 8.50
C GLY A 60 -3.61 6.53 8.29
N LEU A 61 -4.69 5.76 8.19
CA LEU A 61 -6.05 6.28 8.09
C LEU A 61 -6.66 6.36 9.49
N SER A 62 -6.18 7.30 10.30
CA SER A 62 -6.65 7.44 11.67
C SER A 62 -6.88 8.90 12.07
N ALA A 63 -7.68 9.08 13.12
CA ALA A 63 -7.97 10.39 13.67
C ALA A 63 -6.72 11.03 14.29
N SER A 64 -6.69 12.35 14.34
CA SER A 64 -5.60 13.08 14.98
C SER A 64 -5.58 12.85 16.49
N THR A 65 -4.37 12.90 17.07
CA THR A 65 -4.14 13.09 18.52
C THR A 65 -3.59 14.48 18.84
N PHE A 66 -3.65 15.40 17.86
CA PHE A 66 -3.21 16.79 17.99
C PHE A 66 -4.39 17.71 18.31
N ASP A 67 -5.17 17.34 19.32
CA ASP A 67 -6.40 18.05 19.68
C ASP A 67 -6.09 19.45 20.22
N GLY A 68 -6.71 20.47 19.62
CA GLY A 68 -6.53 21.87 20.02
C GLY A 68 -5.13 22.43 19.77
N GLY A 69 -4.30 21.76 18.96
CA GLY A 69 -2.94 22.21 18.66
C GLY A 69 -1.91 21.90 19.75
N VAL A 70 -2.22 21.01 20.69
CA VAL A 70 -1.36 20.72 21.85
C VAL A 70 -0.74 19.33 21.74
N LEU A 71 0.57 19.24 22.00
CA LEU A 71 1.30 17.96 22.11
C LEU A 71 1.10 17.36 23.51
N GLN A 72 -0.02 16.68 23.70
CA GLN A 72 -0.42 16.20 25.03
C GLN A 72 0.18 14.83 25.38
N HIS A 73 0.48 13.99 24.39
CA HIS A 73 0.81 12.59 24.65
C HIS A 73 2.30 12.37 24.85
N LYS A 74 2.64 11.63 25.90
CA LYS A 74 3.99 11.13 26.15
C LYS A 74 4.37 10.13 25.06
N LEU A 75 5.59 10.23 24.55
CA LEU A 75 6.16 9.24 23.63
C LEU A 75 6.89 8.17 24.44
N VAL A 76 6.56 6.90 24.20
CA VAL A 76 7.11 5.76 24.95
C VAL A 76 7.56 4.68 23.98
N LEU A 77 8.81 4.23 24.08
CA LEU A 77 9.29 3.09 23.31
C LEU A 77 8.89 1.78 24.00
N ALA A 78 8.32 0.83 23.25
CA ALA A 78 7.81 -0.43 23.83
C ALA A 78 8.88 -1.16 24.67
N LYS A 79 10.13 -1.19 24.20
CA LYS A 79 11.27 -1.82 24.90
C LYS A 79 11.57 -1.23 26.28
N ASP A 80 11.17 0.02 26.51
CA ASP A 80 11.36 0.72 27.78
C ASP A 80 10.13 0.65 28.68
N ALA A 81 9.04 0.04 28.22
CA ALA A 81 7.79 -0.10 28.98
C ALA A 81 7.51 -1.55 29.38
N ILE A 82 8.52 -2.43 29.34
CA ILE A 82 8.39 -3.85 29.67
C ILE A 82 7.99 -4.02 31.13
N ARG A 83 7.04 -4.92 31.40
CA ARG A 83 6.59 -5.25 32.75
C ARG A 83 7.71 -5.96 33.53
N ALA A 84 7.92 -5.53 34.78
CA ALA A 84 9.00 -6.05 35.64
C ALA A 84 8.86 -7.55 35.97
N ASN A 85 7.63 -8.05 36.09
CA ASN A 85 7.36 -9.47 36.33
C ASN A 85 7.37 -10.21 34.98
N ARG A 86 8.55 -10.67 34.57
CA ARG A 86 8.89 -11.23 33.24
C ARG A 86 8.36 -12.66 33.05
N VAL A 87 7.04 -12.85 33.15
CA VAL A 87 6.39 -14.16 32.95
C VAL A 87 6.09 -14.40 31.46
N PHE A 88 7.02 -14.04 30.58
CA PHE A 88 6.88 -14.12 29.14
C PHE A 88 8.25 -14.21 28.45
N PRO A 89 8.32 -14.71 27.20
CA PRO A 89 9.56 -14.77 26.43
C PRO A 89 10.15 -13.37 26.15
N MET A 90 11.48 -13.26 26.21
CA MET A 90 12.22 -12.04 25.87
C MET A 90 12.57 -11.99 24.37
N THR A 91 11.54 -12.01 23.53
CA THR A 91 11.68 -11.92 22.07
C THR A 91 11.15 -10.57 21.58
N ALA A 92 11.61 -10.10 20.41
CA ALA A 92 11.16 -8.83 19.81
C ALA A 92 9.63 -8.72 19.74
N GLU A 93 8.94 -9.83 19.46
CA GLU A 93 7.48 -9.94 19.46
C GLU A 93 6.83 -9.44 20.76
N TYR A 94 7.42 -9.78 21.90
CA TYR A 94 6.93 -9.36 23.21
C TYR A 94 7.41 -7.96 23.61
N ILE A 95 8.65 -7.60 23.28
CA ILE A 95 9.29 -6.40 23.87
C ILE A 95 9.33 -5.18 22.95
N GLU A 96 9.21 -5.36 21.63
CA GLU A 96 9.36 -4.27 20.65
C GLU A 96 8.14 -4.12 19.75
N GLU A 97 7.48 -5.22 19.40
CA GLU A 97 6.43 -5.24 18.36
C GLU A 97 5.02 -4.93 18.90
N CYS A 98 4.85 -4.74 20.21
CA CYS A 98 3.56 -4.50 20.88
C CYS A 98 2.48 -5.56 20.61
N GLN A 99 2.86 -6.82 20.39
CA GLN A 99 1.91 -7.89 20.06
C GLN A 99 1.14 -8.38 21.30
N HIS A 100 1.77 -8.33 22.47
CA HIS A 100 1.28 -8.98 23.70
C HIS A 100 1.07 -7.97 24.82
N PRO A 101 -0.18 -7.71 25.28
CA PRO A 101 -0.46 -6.69 26.28
C PRO A 101 0.14 -7.00 27.67
N GLU A 102 0.31 -8.26 28.03
CA GLU A 102 0.93 -8.70 29.28
C GLU A 102 2.41 -8.32 29.39
N ALA A 103 3.08 -8.12 28.26
CA ALA A 103 4.49 -7.76 28.20
C ALA A 103 4.74 -6.31 28.61
N LEU A 104 3.73 -5.45 28.50
CA LEU A 104 3.85 -4.01 28.75
C LEU A 104 3.28 -3.62 30.12
N ASN A 105 3.89 -2.61 30.73
CA ASN A 105 3.43 -2.00 31.97
C ASN A 105 2.28 -1.02 31.67
N PRO A 106 1.04 -1.29 32.10
CA PRO A 106 -0.13 -0.48 31.77
C PRO A 106 0.01 0.98 32.21
N PHE A 107 0.61 1.22 33.39
CA PHE A 107 0.79 2.56 33.94
C PHE A 107 1.74 3.44 33.11
N LEU A 108 2.67 2.81 32.37
CA LEU A 108 3.61 3.56 31.53
C LEU A 108 3.02 3.92 30.18
N VAL A 109 2.16 3.06 29.62
CA VAL A 109 1.67 3.15 28.24
C VAL A 109 0.27 3.75 28.12
N GLU A 110 -0.54 3.73 29.18
CA GLU A 110 -1.86 4.36 29.20
C GLU A 110 -1.76 5.85 28.83
N GLY A 111 -2.63 6.31 27.92
CA GLY A 111 -2.66 7.69 27.43
C GLY A 111 -1.43 8.16 26.65
N SER A 112 -0.51 7.26 26.31
CA SER A 112 0.75 7.55 25.63
C SER A 112 0.70 7.20 24.14
N LEU A 113 1.59 7.79 23.35
CA LEU A 113 1.94 7.31 22.01
C LEU A 113 3.05 6.29 22.15
N VAL A 114 2.76 5.03 21.82
CA VAL A 114 3.70 3.93 21.99
C VAL A 114 4.39 3.61 20.67
N ILE A 115 5.72 3.62 20.66
CA ILE A 115 6.52 3.23 19.51
C ILE A 115 6.66 1.71 19.51
N CYS A 116 6.20 1.09 18.42
CA CYS A 116 6.30 -0.34 18.16
C CYS A 116 7.18 -0.55 16.92
N SER A 117 8.09 -1.52 16.95
CA SER A 117 9.07 -1.71 15.87
C SER A 117 8.68 -2.84 14.92
N PHE A 118 9.02 -2.69 13.65
CA PHE A 118 8.99 -3.78 12.68
C PHE A 118 10.12 -4.79 12.96
N SER A 119 9.85 -6.08 12.84
CA SER A 119 10.86 -7.14 12.94
C SER A 119 10.42 -8.42 12.27
N ALA A 120 11.20 -9.50 12.43
CA ALA A 120 10.99 -10.79 11.76
C ALA A 120 9.57 -11.37 11.93
N GLY A 121 8.87 -11.06 13.03
CA GLY A 121 7.51 -11.51 13.28
C GLY A 121 6.50 -11.08 12.20
N PHE A 122 6.70 -9.90 11.61
CA PHE A 122 5.85 -9.42 10.51
C PHE A 122 6.14 -10.13 9.19
N SER A 123 7.41 -10.53 8.97
CA SER A 123 7.82 -11.22 7.76
C SER A 123 7.45 -12.72 7.77
N ASN A 124 7.46 -13.35 8.94
CA ASN A 124 7.12 -14.78 9.10
C ASN A 124 5.63 -15.01 9.42
N GLY A 125 4.86 -13.94 9.69
CA GLY A 125 3.43 -13.98 9.95
C GLY A 125 3.04 -14.27 11.40
N SER A 126 3.98 -14.29 12.37
CA SER A 126 3.62 -14.38 13.80
C SER A 126 3.05 -13.07 14.34
N SER A 127 3.32 -11.94 13.68
CA SER A 127 2.94 -10.60 14.14
C SER A 127 2.07 -9.87 13.14
N SER A 128 1.18 -9.02 13.65
CA SER A 128 0.24 -8.25 12.82
C SER A 128 -0.07 -6.87 13.39
N LEU A 129 -0.46 -5.95 12.52
CA LEU A 129 -1.01 -4.65 12.93
C LEU A 129 -2.31 -4.84 13.75
N THR A 130 -3.11 -5.87 13.43
CA THR A 130 -4.33 -6.21 14.18
C THR A 130 -4.02 -6.50 15.65
N SER A 131 -2.94 -7.23 15.94
CA SER A 131 -2.50 -7.50 17.31
C SER A 131 -2.01 -6.22 18.01
N ILE A 132 -1.28 -5.34 17.32
CA ILE A 132 -0.91 -4.01 17.87
C ILE A 132 -2.15 -3.22 18.27
N ILE A 133 -3.17 -3.18 17.40
CA ILE A 133 -4.41 -2.45 17.67
C ILE A 133 -5.15 -3.05 18.87
N LYS A 134 -5.18 -4.38 19.01
CA LYS A 134 -5.77 -5.07 20.17
C LYS A 134 -5.02 -4.71 21.45
N THR A 135 -3.69 -4.76 21.45
CA THR A 135 -2.86 -4.36 22.59
C THR A 135 -3.06 -2.91 22.96
N ALA A 136 -3.04 -2.01 21.97
CA ALA A 136 -3.24 -0.58 22.16
C ALA A 136 -4.62 -0.28 22.77
N LYS A 137 -5.66 -0.99 22.35
CA LYS A 137 -7.00 -0.89 22.93
C LYS A 137 -7.05 -1.43 24.35
N ALA A 138 -6.46 -2.61 24.60
CA ALA A 138 -6.45 -3.25 25.91
C ALA A 138 -5.72 -2.42 26.98
N LEU A 139 -4.64 -1.76 26.58
CA LEU A 139 -3.80 -0.94 27.46
C LEU A 139 -4.08 0.57 27.35
N ARG A 140 -5.11 0.96 26.60
CA ARG A 140 -5.58 2.35 26.43
C ARG A 140 -4.48 3.32 26.00
N PHE A 141 -3.74 2.95 24.95
CA PHE A 141 -2.81 3.88 24.30
C PHE A 141 -3.61 5.07 23.77
N ALA A 142 -3.00 6.26 23.80
CA ALA A 142 -3.54 7.38 23.02
C ALA A 142 -3.36 7.13 21.52
N GLY A 143 -2.32 6.38 21.16
CA GLY A 143 -2.05 5.93 19.81
C GLY A 143 -0.77 5.10 19.71
N PHE A 144 -0.47 4.59 18.52
CA PHE A 144 0.77 3.85 18.27
C PHE A 144 1.54 4.43 17.07
N VAL A 145 2.86 4.32 17.14
CA VAL A 145 3.78 4.70 16.07
C VAL A 145 4.52 3.43 15.66
N PHE A 146 4.15 2.85 14.52
CA PHE A 146 4.79 1.63 14.02
C PHE A 146 5.96 2.00 13.11
N VAL A 147 7.19 1.71 13.52
CA VAL A 147 8.40 2.23 12.89
C VAL A 147 9.24 1.14 12.23
N ALA A 148 9.94 1.49 11.17
CA ALA A 148 10.88 0.59 10.50
C ALA A 148 12.11 0.38 11.38
N ASN A 149 12.56 -0.86 11.53
CA ASN A 149 13.71 -1.17 12.36
C ASN A 149 14.98 -1.19 11.50
N PRO A 150 16.03 -0.42 11.83
CA PRO A 150 17.28 -0.40 11.05
C PRO A 150 17.90 -1.79 10.83
N THR A 151 17.66 -2.75 11.73
CA THR A 151 18.12 -4.13 11.59
C THR A 151 17.41 -4.88 10.46
N TYR A 152 16.13 -4.57 10.22
CA TYR A 152 15.28 -5.26 9.23
C TYR A 152 15.03 -4.44 7.96
N GLY A 153 15.36 -3.16 7.98
CA GLY A 153 15.23 -2.25 6.85
C GLY A 153 13.85 -1.60 6.77
N ASP A 154 13.65 -0.92 5.64
CA ASP A 154 12.39 -0.31 5.28
C ASP A 154 11.32 -1.37 4.99
N PHE A 155 10.04 -1.03 5.22
CA PHE A 155 8.91 -1.90 4.86
C PHE A 155 7.93 -1.17 3.94
N ILE A 156 6.93 -1.87 3.39
CA ILE A 156 5.85 -1.27 2.60
C ILE A 156 4.65 -1.08 3.51
N ALA A 157 4.12 0.14 3.57
CA ALA A 157 2.92 0.49 4.31
C ALA A 157 1.79 0.83 3.36
N GLU A 158 0.59 0.33 3.66
CA GLU A 158 -0.65 0.72 3.00
C GLU A 158 -1.53 1.51 4.00
N PRO A 159 -2.37 2.44 3.52
CA PRO A 159 -3.30 3.17 4.36
C PRO A 159 -4.40 2.23 4.83
N ILE A 160 -4.32 1.82 6.09
CA ILE A 160 -5.29 0.96 6.74
C ILE A 160 -6.07 1.80 7.77
N PRO A 161 -7.41 1.68 7.84
CA PRO A 161 -8.19 2.32 8.88
C PRO A 161 -7.85 1.75 10.26
N PHE A 162 -7.45 2.63 11.18
CA PHE A 162 -7.18 2.25 12.56
C PHE A 162 -8.26 2.79 13.50
N HIS A 163 -8.78 1.92 14.37
CA HIS A 163 -9.72 2.29 15.42
C HIS A 163 -9.05 3.03 16.58
N VAL A 164 -7.75 2.78 16.77
CA VAL A 164 -6.88 3.52 17.69
C VAL A 164 -6.00 4.42 16.81
N PRO A 165 -5.79 5.70 17.16
CA PRO A 165 -4.88 6.57 16.41
C PRO A 165 -3.53 5.89 16.17
N GLY A 166 -3.08 5.89 14.93
CA GLY A 166 -1.96 5.06 14.50
C GLY A 166 -1.29 5.65 13.27
N ILE A 167 0.04 5.57 13.24
CA ILE A 167 0.84 5.97 12.10
C ILE A 167 1.96 4.96 11.85
N LEU A 168 2.15 4.61 10.57
CA LEU A 168 3.22 3.77 10.08
C LEU A 168 4.34 4.66 9.55
N ILE A 169 5.56 4.46 10.02
CA ILE A 169 6.78 5.17 9.61
C ILE A 169 7.71 4.15 8.95
N PRO A 170 7.58 3.94 7.64
CA PRO A 170 8.14 2.77 7.00
C PRO A 170 9.59 2.94 6.54
N ARG A 171 10.16 4.14 6.68
CA ARG A 171 11.56 4.43 6.37
C ARG A 171 12.40 4.44 7.63
N THR A 172 13.53 3.75 7.57
CA THR A 172 14.53 3.66 8.64
C THR A 172 15.18 5.01 8.92
N SER A 173 15.37 5.84 7.89
CA SER A 173 15.86 7.23 8.03
C SER A 173 14.93 8.09 8.89
N ASP A 174 13.62 8.00 8.64
CA ASP A 174 12.59 8.70 9.42
C ASP A 174 12.52 8.14 10.85
N THR A 175 12.65 6.83 11.01
CA THR A 175 12.70 6.17 12.33
C THR A 175 13.89 6.64 13.16
N GLN A 176 15.06 6.80 12.55
CA GLN A 176 16.26 7.27 13.24
C GLN A 176 16.06 8.66 13.86
N ILE A 177 15.33 9.55 13.17
CA ILE A 177 14.98 10.87 13.69
C ILE A 177 14.10 10.73 14.95
N ILE A 178 13.09 9.86 14.90
CA ILE A 178 12.16 9.61 16.02
C ILE A 178 12.91 9.04 17.23
N LEU A 179 13.74 8.02 17.02
CA LEU A 179 14.49 7.37 18.10
C LEU A 179 15.54 8.29 18.72
N THR A 180 16.20 9.13 17.91
CA THR A 180 17.16 10.12 18.41
C THR A 180 16.47 11.17 19.28
N TYR A 181 15.30 11.66 18.84
CA TYR A 181 14.46 12.54 19.65
C TYR A 181 14.04 11.87 20.96
N TYR A 182 13.57 10.62 20.88
CA TYR A 182 13.13 9.86 22.05
C TYR A 182 14.25 9.70 23.09
N GLU A 183 15.45 9.26 22.69
CA GLU A 183 16.57 9.09 23.61
C GLU A 183 17.01 10.44 24.22
N ASN A 184 17.05 11.52 23.44
CA ASN A 184 17.38 12.86 23.95
C ASN A 184 16.36 13.38 24.98
N GLN A 185 15.12 12.91 24.92
CA GLN A 185 14.03 13.30 25.83
C GLN A 185 13.78 12.29 26.95
N THR A 186 14.63 11.28 27.06
CA THR A 186 14.48 10.18 28.02
C THR A 186 15.66 10.17 28.98
N THR A 187 15.39 10.10 30.28
CA THR A 187 16.44 9.97 31.30
C THR A 187 16.50 8.53 31.76
N ARG A 188 17.71 7.98 31.84
CA ARG A 188 17.97 6.59 32.25
C ARG A 188 18.84 6.54 33.51
N ASP A 189 18.68 5.49 34.30
CA ASP A 189 19.56 5.19 35.43
C ASP A 189 20.87 4.51 34.96
N THR A 190 21.72 4.14 35.93
CA THR A 190 23.01 3.46 35.66
C THR A 190 22.86 2.07 35.06
N HIS A 191 21.68 1.45 35.16
CA HIS A 191 21.38 0.14 34.61
C HIS A 191 20.66 0.23 33.25
N GLY A 192 20.44 1.45 32.73
CA GLY A 192 19.77 1.71 31.46
C GLY A 192 18.24 1.77 31.54
N TYR A 193 17.64 1.65 32.72
CA TYR A 193 16.19 1.75 32.89
C TYR A 193 15.74 3.21 32.81
N VAL A 194 14.63 3.45 32.11
CA VAL A 194 14.05 4.78 32.01
C VAL A 194 13.45 5.21 33.35
N THR A 195 13.90 6.34 33.86
CA THR A 195 13.37 6.97 35.08
C THR A 195 12.40 8.12 34.77
N LYS A 196 12.54 8.75 33.60
CA LYS A 196 11.67 9.85 33.16
C LYS A 196 11.50 9.87 31.65
N TYR A 197 10.25 9.99 31.22
CA TYR A 197 9.85 10.18 29.83
C TYR A 197 9.40 11.63 29.63
N SER A 198 10.21 12.45 28.96
CA SER A 198 9.87 13.86 28.69
C SER A 198 9.40 14.09 27.25
N GLY A 199 9.60 13.12 26.36
CA GLY A 199 9.23 13.21 24.96
C GLY A 199 7.72 13.35 24.79
N ARG A 200 7.31 14.28 23.93
CA ARG A 200 5.91 14.51 23.55
C ARG A 200 5.77 14.37 22.04
N ALA A 201 4.64 13.84 21.60
CA ALA A 201 4.31 13.76 20.19
C ALA A 201 2.80 13.75 19.95
N ALA A 202 2.40 14.02 18.71
CA ALA A 202 1.02 13.87 18.25
C ALA A 202 0.96 13.35 16.81
N ILE A 203 -0.10 12.63 16.49
CA ILE A 203 -0.41 12.13 15.15
C ILE A 203 -1.40 13.13 14.53
N THR A 204 -1.11 13.57 13.31
CA THR A 204 -2.01 14.46 12.55
C THR A 204 -3.15 13.68 11.89
N GLU A 205 -4.20 14.38 11.46
CA GLU A 205 -5.35 13.77 10.79
C GLU A 205 -4.93 13.07 9.49
N GLY A 206 -5.11 11.75 9.42
CA GLY A 206 -4.73 10.94 8.27
C GLY A 206 -5.90 10.50 7.39
N ARG A 207 -7.15 10.86 7.72
CA ARG A 207 -8.35 10.45 6.97
C ARG A 207 -8.73 11.42 5.84
N ILE A 208 -8.06 12.56 5.76
CA ILE A 208 -8.31 13.57 4.71
C ILE A 208 -7.46 13.22 3.49
N ALA A 209 -8.11 13.01 2.35
CA ALA A 209 -7.43 12.75 1.09
C ALA A 209 -6.80 14.04 0.53
N SER A 210 -5.62 13.91 -0.07
CA SER A 210 -4.97 14.92 -0.92
C SER A 210 -4.85 14.39 -2.34
N TYR A 211 -4.91 15.28 -3.34
CA TYR A 211 -4.90 14.93 -4.77
C TYR A 211 -3.76 15.67 -5.50
N SER A 212 -2.55 15.51 -4.97
CA SER A 212 -1.36 16.27 -5.41
C SER A 212 -0.21 15.37 -5.82
N ASN A 213 -0.37 14.04 -5.74
CA ASN A 213 0.70 13.12 -6.10
C ASN A 213 0.88 13.06 -7.62
N ARG A 214 2.12 12.82 -8.06
CA ARG A 214 2.43 12.44 -9.42
C ARG A 214 1.74 11.11 -9.73
N ALA A 215 0.96 11.04 -10.81
CA ALA A 215 0.22 9.84 -11.19
C ALA A 215 -0.09 9.79 -12.70
N PRO A 216 -0.18 8.61 -13.32
CA PRO A 216 0.00 7.30 -12.70
C PRO A 216 1.47 6.91 -12.60
N VAL A 217 1.79 6.16 -11.55
CA VAL A 217 3.02 5.41 -11.40
C VAL A 217 2.66 3.92 -11.37
N VAL A 218 3.34 3.10 -12.18
CA VAL A 218 3.15 1.65 -12.17
C VAL A 218 3.53 1.12 -10.78
N SER A 219 2.58 0.46 -10.13
CA SER A 219 2.75 -0.07 -8.77
C SER A 219 3.86 -1.12 -8.73
N ARG A 220 4.59 -1.17 -7.61
CA ARG A 220 5.71 -2.10 -7.40
C ARG A 220 5.28 -3.54 -7.59
N PHE A 221 4.15 -3.93 -6.98
CA PHE A 221 3.62 -5.28 -7.08
C PHE A 221 3.15 -5.63 -8.49
N SER A 222 2.84 -4.64 -9.35
CA SER A 222 2.29 -4.92 -10.67
C SER A 222 3.31 -5.69 -11.49
N SER A 223 2.95 -6.93 -11.83
CA SER A 223 3.79 -7.82 -12.61
C SER A 223 4.21 -7.21 -13.96
N ARG A 224 5.43 -7.54 -14.38
CA ARG A 224 6.08 -7.00 -15.58
C ARG A 224 6.27 -8.07 -16.64
N GLY A 225 6.19 -7.65 -17.90
CA GLY A 225 6.62 -8.47 -19.02
C GLY A 225 8.15 -8.62 -19.11
N PRO A 226 8.65 -9.25 -20.20
CA PRO A 226 7.85 -9.88 -21.25
C PRO A 226 7.18 -11.18 -20.76
N ASP A 227 6.23 -11.67 -21.57
CA ASP A 227 5.68 -13.02 -21.45
C ASP A 227 6.67 -14.06 -22.01
N PHE A 228 6.51 -15.32 -21.64
CA PHE A 228 7.24 -16.47 -22.15
C PHE A 228 6.40 -17.33 -23.09
N SER A 229 6.98 -17.73 -24.21
CA SER A 229 6.48 -18.75 -25.12
C SER A 229 7.17 -20.10 -24.88
N GLY A 230 6.38 -21.16 -24.81
CA GLY A 230 6.85 -22.55 -24.73
C GLY A 230 7.54 -22.96 -23.42
N GLN A 231 7.99 -24.22 -23.35
CA GLN A 231 8.72 -24.76 -22.18
C GLN A 231 10.11 -24.13 -22.02
N SER A 232 10.66 -23.53 -23.07
CA SER A 232 12.00 -22.93 -23.13
C SER A 232 12.07 -21.49 -22.63
N ARG A 233 10.96 -20.88 -22.18
CA ARG A 233 10.91 -19.49 -21.68
C ARG A 233 11.49 -18.44 -22.66
N ASN A 234 11.23 -18.60 -23.95
CA ASN A 234 11.59 -17.57 -24.93
C ASN A 234 10.62 -16.39 -24.81
N PRO A 235 11.04 -15.11 -24.89
CA PRO A 235 10.11 -13.99 -24.89
C PRO A 235 9.02 -14.19 -25.95
N ALA A 236 7.75 -14.05 -25.58
CA ALA A 236 6.66 -14.10 -26.54
C ALA A 236 6.67 -12.83 -27.42
N ASP A 237 6.30 -12.97 -28.69
CA ASP A 237 6.24 -11.84 -29.64
C ASP A 237 5.09 -10.84 -29.34
N VAL A 238 4.23 -11.15 -28.36
CA VAL A 238 3.09 -10.32 -27.96
C VAL A 238 3.41 -9.60 -26.66
N LEU A 239 3.42 -8.26 -26.70
CA LEU A 239 3.66 -7.42 -25.54
C LEU A 239 2.63 -7.64 -24.43
N LYS A 240 3.11 -7.81 -23.20
CA LYS A 240 2.33 -7.82 -21.96
C LYS A 240 2.98 -6.94 -20.88
N PRO A 241 2.19 -6.28 -20.00
CA PRO A 241 0.73 -6.17 -20.01
C PRO A 241 0.21 -5.38 -21.23
N ASN A 242 -1.10 -5.36 -21.47
CA ASN A 242 -1.70 -4.62 -22.58
C ASN A 242 -2.04 -3.18 -22.20
N LEU A 243 -2.53 -2.96 -20.97
CA LEU A 243 -3.01 -1.67 -20.49
C LEU A 243 -2.59 -1.44 -19.03
N LEU A 244 -2.62 -0.18 -18.62
CA LEU A 244 -2.50 0.26 -17.24
C LEU A 244 -3.84 0.85 -16.77
N ALA A 245 -4.23 0.55 -15.54
CA ALA A 245 -5.41 1.14 -14.91
C ALA A 245 -5.21 1.30 -13.39
N PRO A 246 -6.00 2.17 -12.72
CA PRO A 246 -5.94 2.34 -11.27
C PRO A 246 -6.16 1.03 -10.53
N GLY A 247 -5.16 0.62 -9.76
CA GLY A 247 -5.19 -0.62 -8.98
C GLY A 247 -4.50 -0.52 -7.62
N HIS A 248 -3.83 0.58 -7.31
CA HIS A 248 -3.26 0.85 -5.99
C HIS A 248 -4.28 1.62 -5.15
N GLN A 249 -4.58 1.16 -3.93
CA GLN A 249 -5.46 1.87 -2.99
C GLN A 249 -6.83 2.22 -3.59
N ILE A 250 -7.53 1.22 -4.11
CA ILE A 250 -8.88 1.40 -4.66
C ILE A 250 -9.90 1.19 -3.56
N TRP A 251 -10.81 2.15 -3.41
CA TRP A 251 -11.89 2.12 -2.43
C TRP A 251 -13.13 1.45 -3.03
N ALA A 252 -13.52 0.30 -2.50
CA ALA A 252 -14.64 -0.48 -3.02
C ALA A 252 -15.42 -1.17 -1.90
N ALA A 253 -16.60 -1.69 -2.23
CA ALA A 253 -17.43 -2.44 -1.30
C ALA A 253 -16.68 -3.65 -0.73
N TRP A 254 -16.90 -3.92 0.55
CA TRP A 254 -16.29 -5.02 1.29
C TRP A 254 -17.32 -5.68 2.18
N SER A 255 -17.20 -6.99 2.40
CA SER A 255 -18.10 -7.70 3.31
C SER A 255 -17.62 -7.50 4.76
N PRO A 256 -18.47 -7.00 5.67
CA PRO A 256 -18.11 -6.85 7.08
C PRO A 256 -17.85 -8.20 7.76
N MET A 257 -18.35 -9.29 7.18
CA MET A 257 -18.14 -10.67 7.63
C MET A 257 -16.96 -11.36 6.95
N SER A 258 -16.20 -10.65 6.10
CA SER A 258 -15.04 -11.23 5.42
C SER A 258 -14.00 -11.67 6.45
N VAL A 259 -13.60 -12.94 6.37
CA VAL A 259 -12.50 -13.50 7.16
C VAL A 259 -11.14 -13.36 6.45
N SER A 260 -11.16 -12.88 5.19
CA SER A 260 -9.96 -12.79 4.36
C SER A 260 -8.96 -11.77 4.86
N ASP A 261 -9.44 -10.72 5.54
CA ASP A 261 -8.58 -9.73 6.19
C ASP A 261 -9.17 -9.29 7.54
N PRO A 262 -8.64 -9.79 8.67
CA PRO A 262 -9.12 -9.45 10.00
C PRO A 262 -9.07 -7.95 10.33
N ILE A 263 -8.16 -7.18 9.72
CA ILE A 263 -8.07 -5.74 10.01
C ILE A 263 -9.25 -4.95 9.39
N LEU A 264 -9.89 -5.53 8.38
CA LEU A 264 -11.04 -4.97 7.67
C LEU A 264 -12.38 -5.52 8.20
N SER A 265 -12.37 -6.35 9.24
CA SER A 265 -13.59 -6.91 9.82
C SER A 265 -14.51 -5.80 10.36
N GLY A 266 -15.81 -5.89 10.07
CA GLY A 266 -16.80 -4.88 10.43
C GLY A 266 -16.89 -3.68 9.47
N HIS A 267 -16.03 -3.58 8.46
CA HIS A 267 -16.09 -2.51 7.45
C HIS A 267 -16.90 -2.94 6.21
N ASN A 268 -17.75 -2.03 5.72
CA ASN A 268 -18.55 -2.22 4.49
C ASN A 268 -17.80 -1.79 3.21
N PHE A 269 -16.66 -1.13 3.38
CA PHE A 269 -15.78 -0.68 2.31
C PHE A 269 -14.34 -0.87 2.75
N ALA A 270 -13.47 -1.13 1.78
CA ALA A 270 -12.05 -1.30 2.01
C ALA A 270 -11.24 -0.59 0.95
N LEU A 271 -10.04 -0.16 1.36
CA LEU A 271 -9.00 0.33 0.47
C LEU A 271 -8.03 -0.82 0.22
N ILE A 272 -7.99 -1.35 -1.00
CA ILE A 272 -7.14 -2.50 -1.34
C ILE A 272 -6.35 -2.25 -2.63
N SER A 273 -5.21 -2.92 -2.73
CA SER A 273 -4.27 -2.78 -3.84
C SER A 273 -4.13 -4.11 -4.59
N GLY A 274 -4.04 -4.05 -5.92
CA GLY A 274 -3.79 -5.20 -6.76
C GLY A 274 -4.15 -4.96 -8.23
N THR A 275 -3.55 -5.74 -9.12
CA THR A 275 -4.00 -5.84 -10.53
C THR A 275 -5.43 -6.37 -10.63
N SER A 276 -5.90 -7.09 -9.61
CA SER A 276 -7.30 -7.45 -9.40
C SER A 276 -8.24 -6.24 -9.31
N MET A 277 -7.78 -5.09 -8.81
CA MET A 277 -8.56 -3.85 -8.73
C MET A 277 -8.48 -3.05 -10.04
N ALA A 278 -7.37 -3.14 -10.77
CA ALA A 278 -7.22 -2.52 -12.10
C ALA A 278 -8.09 -3.20 -13.17
N THR A 279 -8.21 -4.52 -13.12
CA THR A 279 -8.99 -5.35 -14.05
C THR A 279 -10.46 -4.89 -14.22
N PRO A 280 -11.26 -4.71 -13.15
CA PRO A 280 -12.66 -4.30 -13.28
C PRO A 280 -12.83 -2.89 -13.84
N HIS A 281 -11.86 -1.98 -13.69
CA HIS A 281 -11.91 -0.67 -14.36
C HIS A 281 -11.94 -0.84 -15.88
N VAL A 282 -11.00 -1.63 -16.42
CA VAL A 282 -10.93 -1.89 -17.87
C VAL A 282 -12.14 -2.70 -18.35
N ALA A 283 -12.62 -3.67 -17.56
CA ALA A 283 -13.83 -4.42 -17.90
C ALA A 283 -15.08 -3.53 -17.99
N GLY A 284 -15.24 -2.58 -17.07
CA GLY A 284 -16.33 -1.60 -17.10
C GLY A 284 -16.25 -0.68 -18.32
N ILE A 285 -15.07 -0.15 -18.64
CA ILE A 285 -14.87 0.69 -19.83
C ILE A 285 -15.16 -0.10 -21.11
N ALA A 286 -14.70 -1.34 -21.21
CA ALA A 286 -14.97 -2.21 -22.34
C ALA A 286 -16.48 -2.50 -22.51
N ALA A 287 -17.21 -2.66 -21.41
CA ALA A 287 -18.67 -2.82 -21.45
C ALA A 287 -19.37 -1.57 -22.00
N LEU A 288 -18.94 -0.36 -21.62
CA LEU A 288 -19.46 0.90 -22.16
C LEU A 288 -19.16 1.05 -23.65
N ILE A 289 -17.96 0.68 -24.10
CA ILE A 289 -17.60 0.65 -25.53
C ILE A 289 -18.50 -0.34 -26.28
N LYS A 290 -18.71 -1.55 -25.75
CA LYS A 290 -19.59 -2.57 -26.35
C LYS A 290 -21.05 -2.11 -26.41
N GLN A 291 -21.51 -1.35 -25.41
CA GLN A 291 -22.85 -0.75 -25.43
C GLN A 291 -23.00 0.28 -26.55
N LYS A 292 -22.00 1.15 -26.75
CA LYS A 292 -21.99 2.14 -27.84
C LYS A 292 -21.84 1.49 -29.22
N TYR A 293 -21.02 0.44 -29.30
CA TYR A 293 -20.72 -0.29 -30.54
C TYR A 293 -21.05 -1.79 -30.41
N PRO A 294 -22.34 -2.18 -30.47
CA PRO A 294 -22.76 -3.56 -30.23
C PRO A 294 -22.15 -4.58 -31.19
N THR A 295 -21.79 -4.19 -32.41
CA THR A 295 -21.20 -5.06 -33.43
C THR A 295 -19.69 -5.24 -33.30
N TRP A 296 -19.01 -4.47 -32.44
CA TRP A 296 -17.55 -4.56 -32.31
C TRP A 296 -17.12 -5.89 -31.71
N THR A 297 -16.08 -6.47 -32.30
CA THR A 297 -15.44 -7.68 -31.80
C THR A 297 -14.58 -7.37 -30.57
N PRO A 298 -14.19 -8.39 -29.78
CA PRO A 298 -13.24 -8.21 -28.68
C PRO A 298 -11.92 -7.56 -29.12
N SER A 299 -11.42 -7.88 -30.32
CA SER A 299 -10.17 -7.30 -30.86
C SER A 299 -10.33 -5.81 -31.19
N MET A 300 -11.47 -5.39 -31.75
CA MET A 300 -11.76 -3.97 -31.97
C MET A 300 -11.83 -3.17 -30.66
N ILE A 301 -12.44 -3.74 -29.61
CA ILE A 301 -12.50 -3.11 -28.27
C ILE A 301 -11.09 -3.02 -27.66
N ALA A 302 -10.30 -4.10 -27.73
CA ALA A 302 -8.91 -4.10 -27.27
C ALA A 302 -8.10 -3.02 -27.99
N SER A 303 -8.23 -2.93 -29.31
CA SER A 303 -7.56 -1.92 -30.12
C SER A 303 -7.95 -0.51 -29.69
N ALA A 304 -9.24 -0.22 -29.53
CA ALA A 304 -9.69 1.11 -29.15
C ALA A 304 -9.13 1.55 -27.79
N LEU A 305 -9.08 0.63 -26.81
CA LEU A 305 -8.49 0.89 -25.51
C LEU A 305 -6.97 1.16 -25.61
N SER A 306 -6.27 0.35 -26.40
CA SER A 306 -4.81 0.43 -26.55
C SER A 306 -4.35 1.66 -27.33
N THR A 307 -4.95 1.96 -28.48
CA THR A 307 -4.50 3.06 -29.36
C THR A 307 -4.83 4.45 -28.82
N THR A 308 -5.70 4.52 -27.81
CA THR A 308 -6.13 5.79 -27.20
C THR A 308 -5.60 6.00 -25.78
N ALA A 309 -4.88 5.02 -25.24
CA ALA A 309 -4.21 5.11 -23.94
C ALA A 309 -3.17 6.23 -23.92
N THR A 310 -2.87 6.75 -22.72
CA THR A 310 -1.83 7.76 -22.52
C THR A 310 -0.58 7.15 -21.90
N THR A 311 0.59 7.55 -22.39
CA THR A 311 1.90 7.18 -21.82
C THR A 311 2.48 8.28 -20.93
N GLN A 312 1.69 9.32 -20.67
CA GLN A 312 2.07 10.46 -19.83
C GLN A 312 1.34 10.45 -18.49
N ASP A 313 2.00 10.99 -17.48
CA ASP A 313 1.41 11.29 -16.18
C ASP A 313 0.75 12.68 -16.14
N ASN A 314 0.20 13.02 -14.98
CA ASN A 314 -0.47 14.29 -14.73
C ASN A 314 0.45 15.52 -14.76
N LEU A 315 1.77 15.33 -14.85
CA LEU A 315 2.76 16.40 -15.06
C LEU A 315 3.15 16.53 -16.54
N GLY A 316 2.65 15.65 -17.41
CA GLY A 316 3.00 15.59 -18.84
C GLY A 316 4.27 14.80 -19.13
N ASP A 317 4.89 14.21 -18.10
CA ASP A 317 6.10 13.40 -18.22
C ASP A 317 5.77 11.94 -18.53
N THR A 318 6.75 11.16 -19.00
CA THR A 318 6.59 9.71 -19.17
C THR A 318 6.19 9.02 -17.87
N ILE A 319 5.26 8.06 -17.95
CA ILE A 319 4.84 7.22 -16.81
C ILE A 319 6.05 6.59 -16.12
N MET A 320 6.11 6.75 -14.80
CA MET A 320 7.13 6.15 -13.95
C MET A 320 6.67 4.78 -13.43
N ALA A 321 7.61 4.03 -12.89
CA ALA A 321 7.38 2.75 -12.22
C ALA A 321 8.14 2.70 -10.90
N GLN A 322 7.52 2.07 -9.90
CA GLN A 322 8.21 1.71 -8.67
C GLN A 322 9.18 0.55 -8.92
N GLY A 323 10.42 0.70 -8.44
CA GLY A 323 11.53 -0.24 -8.67
C GLY A 323 11.70 -1.32 -7.60
N LEU A 324 12.82 -2.06 -7.67
CA LEU A 324 13.22 -3.11 -6.73
C LEU A 324 13.68 -2.56 -5.37
N ASP A 325 14.30 -1.39 -5.34
CA ASP A 325 14.56 -0.68 -4.10
C ASP A 325 13.28 0.00 -3.63
N LEU A 326 12.97 -0.09 -2.34
CA LEU A 326 11.79 0.57 -1.78
C LEU A 326 11.88 2.08 -2.00
N TYR A 327 10.75 2.70 -2.32
CA TYR A 327 10.65 4.15 -2.60
C TYR A 327 11.45 4.66 -3.81
N SER A 328 12.01 3.77 -4.63
CA SER A 328 12.65 4.15 -5.89
C SER A 328 11.64 4.30 -7.03
N LEU A 329 11.86 5.30 -7.88
CA LEU A 329 11.10 5.55 -9.09
C LEU A 329 12.05 5.58 -10.29
N HIS A 330 11.64 4.94 -11.39
CA HIS A 330 12.35 4.98 -12.65
C HIS A 330 11.36 5.13 -13.81
N PRO A 331 11.79 5.64 -14.98
CA PRO A 331 10.95 5.64 -16.17
C PRO A 331 10.44 4.23 -16.46
N SER A 332 9.15 4.09 -16.75
CA SER A 332 8.57 2.79 -17.05
C SER A 332 8.81 2.43 -18.52
N ALA A 333 9.15 1.17 -18.76
CA ALA A 333 9.11 0.57 -20.09
C ALA A 333 7.68 0.09 -20.44
N PRO A 334 7.38 -0.19 -21.73
CA PRO A 334 6.11 -0.80 -22.13
C PRO A 334 5.81 -2.14 -21.44
N PHE A 335 6.83 -2.87 -20.97
CA PHE A 335 6.64 -4.07 -20.13
C PHE A 335 6.03 -3.79 -18.74
N GLY A 336 5.87 -2.52 -18.35
CA GLY A 336 5.18 -2.11 -17.13
C GLY A 336 3.75 -1.59 -17.34
N PHE A 337 3.49 -0.87 -18.43
CA PHE A 337 2.19 -0.21 -18.66
C PHE A 337 1.47 -0.63 -19.96
N GLY A 338 2.09 -1.47 -20.79
CA GLY A 338 1.55 -1.84 -22.09
C GLY A 338 1.43 -0.64 -23.03
N SER A 339 0.22 -0.40 -23.54
CA SER A 339 -0.09 0.79 -24.34
C SER A 339 -0.22 2.08 -23.53
N GLY A 340 -0.35 1.98 -22.20
CA GLY A 340 -0.46 3.14 -21.30
C GLY A 340 -1.69 3.09 -20.40
N LEU A 341 -1.92 4.18 -19.68
CA LEU A 341 -3.12 4.37 -18.86
C LEU A 341 -4.35 4.48 -19.75
N VAL A 342 -5.36 3.66 -19.45
CA VAL A 342 -6.64 3.65 -20.19
C VAL A 342 -7.29 5.05 -20.18
N ASN A 343 -7.78 5.48 -21.35
CA ASN A 343 -8.53 6.73 -21.50
C ASN A 343 -9.96 6.44 -21.97
N PRO A 344 -10.95 6.41 -21.07
CA PRO A 344 -12.33 6.04 -21.42
C PRO A 344 -12.94 6.94 -22.50
N SER A 345 -12.74 8.25 -22.38
CA SER A 345 -13.35 9.24 -23.28
C SER A 345 -12.81 9.12 -24.70
N ARG A 346 -11.49 8.96 -24.86
CA ARG A 346 -10.86 8.77 -26.18
C ARG A 346 -11.17 7.40 -26.78
N ALA A 347 -11.26 6.35 -25.96
CA ALA A 347 -11.56 5.00 -26.44
C ALA A 347 -12.97 4.85 -27.04
N LEU A 348 -13.90 5.78 -26.74
CA LEU A 348 -15.22 5.82 -27.38
C LEU A 348 -15.21 6.37 -28.80
N ASP A 349 -14.12 7.00 -29.25
CA ASP A 349 -13.93 7.47 -30.63
C ASP A 349 -12.45 7.32 -31.04
N PRO A 350 -11.98 6.08 -31.27
CA PRO A 350 -10.57 5.82 -31.56
C PRO A 350 -10.18 6.20 -33.00
N GLY A 351 -11.13 6.59 -33.85
CA GLY A 351 -10.96 6.77 -35.29
C GLY A 351 -10.77 5.45 -36.03
N LEU A 352 -9.67 4.74 -35.76
CA LEU A 352 -9.32 3.45 -36.37
C LEU A 352 -9.18 2.37 -35.31
N VAL A 353 -9.49 1.13 -35.70
CA VAL A 353 -9.28 -0.06 -34.88
C VAL A 353 -8.60 -1.16 -35.70
N PHE A 354 -7.68 -1.87 -35.06
CA PHE A 354 -7.06 -3.08 -35.58
C PHE A 354 -7.96 -4.26 -35.24
N SER A 355 -8.65 -4.79 -36.25
CA SER A 355 -9.50 -5.97 -36.10
C SER A 355 -8.69 -7.25 -36.35
N ALA A 356 -9.01 -8.30 -35.59
CA ALA A 356 -8.55 -9.65 -35.82
C ALA A 356 -9.76 -10.59 -35.93
N ALA A 357 -9.65 -11.60 -36.80
CA ALA A 357 -10.69 -12.58 -37.11
C ALA A 357 -10.86 -13.66 -36.02
#